data_AF-A0A7V8AJ13-F1
#
_entry.id   AF-A0A7V8AJ13-F1
#
_cell.length_a   1.000
_cell.length_b   1.000
_cell.length_c   1.000
_cell.angle_alpha   90.00
_cell.angle_beta   90.00
_cell.angle_gamma   90.00
#
_symmetry.space_group_name_H-M   'P 1'
#
loop_
_entity.id
_entity.type
_entity.pdbx_description
1 polymer ?
#
loop_
_entity_poly.entity_id
_entity_poly.type
_entity_poly.pdbx_seq_one_letter_code
_entity_poly.pdbx_strand_id
1 'polypeptide(L)' 'AGMPIKELCRKGGFSDATFYKWRARYGGMEVSDAQRLRELESENAKLKKLLAEAHLDIHALKGVFGVKR' A
#
# COMPACT_ATOMS: atom_id res chain seq x y z
N ALA A 1 8.44 19.66 -16.13
CA ALA A 1 7.32 20.55 -15.74
C ALA A 1 6.02 19.98 -16.30
N GLY A 2 4.90 20.12 -15.59
CA GLY A 2 3.59 19.59 -16.01
C GLY A 2 2.81 20.51 -16.97
N MET A 3 1.70 20.00 -17.51
CA MET A 3 0.77 20.76 -18.37
C MET A 3 0.08 21.90 -17.58
N PRO A 4 -0.07 23.11 -18.16
CA PRO A 4 -0.85 24.18 -17.53
C PRO A 4 -2.32 23.77 -17.33
N ILE A 5 -2.91 24.09 -16.17
CA ILE A 5 -4.31 23.71 -15.83
C ILE A 5 -5.31 24.22 -16.87
N LYS A 6 -5.13 25.45 -17.37
CA LYS A 6 -5.97 26.01 -18.46
C LYS A 6 -5.99 25.13 -19.70
N GLU A 7 -4.83 24.58 -20.07
CA GLU A 7 -4.72 23.72 -21.25
C GLU A 7 -5.36 22.35 -21.01
N LEU A 8 -5.18 21.79 -19.81
CA LEU A 8 -5.81 20.56 -19.37
C LEU A 8 -7.33 20.68 -19.38
N CYS A 9 -7.86 21.74 -18.78
CA CYS A 9 -9.29 22.07 -18.75
C CYS A 9 -9.86 22.23 -20.16
N ARG A 10 -9.17 22.94 -21.05
CA ARG A 10 -9.57 23.11 -22.45
C ARG A 10 -9.60 21.77 -23.20
N LYS A 11 -8.57 20.94 -23.06
CA LYS A 11 -8.50 19.60 -23.70
C LYS A 11 -9.55 18.64 -23.15
N GLY A 12 -9.84 18.74 -21.85
CA GLY A 12 -10.80 17.88 -21.17
C GLY A 12 -12.25 18.35 -21.23
N GLY A 13 -12.53 19.55 -21.76
CA GLY A 13 -13.89 20.08 -21.87
C GLY A 13 -14.54 20.44 -20.53
N PHE A 14 -13.75 20.78 -19.50
CA PHE A 14 -14.25 21.20 -18.19
C PHE A 14 -13.60 22.50 -17.75
N SER A 15 -14.24 23.23 -16.84
CA SER A 15 -13.71 24.50 -16.32
C SER A 15 -12.65 24.29 -15.24
N ASP A 16 -11.80 25.30 -15.05
CA ASP A 16 -10.83 25.37 -13.95
C ASP A 16 -11.52 25.17 -12.59
N ALA A 17 -12.73 25.71 -12.41
CA ALA A 17 -13.52 25.53 -11.20
C ALA A 17 -13.89 24.06 -10.94
N THR A 18 -14.31 23.32 -11.98
CA THR A 18 -14.59 21.88 -11.87
C THR A 18 -13.31 21.10 -11.53
N PHE A 19 -12.19 21.44 -12.15
CA PHE A 19 -10.90 20.83 -11.84
C PHE A 19 -10.54 20.98 -10.36
N TYR A 20 -10.58 22.20 -9.81
CA TYR A 20 -10.23 22.42 -8.41
C TYR A 20 -11.23 21.76 -7.45
N LYS A 21 -12.51 21.67 -7.80
CA LYS A 21 -13.51 20.93 -7.02
C LYS A 21 -13.18 19.43 -6.97
N TRP A 22 -12.78 18.84 -8.10
CA TRP A 22 -12.32 17.45 -8.12
C TRP A 22 -10.99 17.27 -7.42
N ARG A 23 -10.04 18.19 -7.57
CA ARG A 23 -8.77 18.13 -6.86
C ARG A 23 -8.94 18.21 -5.35
N ALA A 24 -9.86 19.04 -4.85
CA ALA A 24 -10.18 19.08 -3.43
C ALA A 24 -10.83 17.77 -2.94
N ARG A 25 -11.70 17.16 -3.76
CA ARG A 25 -12.41 15.93 -3.40
C ARG A 25 -11.55 14.66 -3.52
N TYR A 26 -10.69 14.60 -4.53
CA TYR A 26 -9.99 13.39 -4.95
C TYR A 26 -8.46 13.51 -4.91
N GLY A 27 -7.90 14.73 -4.87
CA GLY A 27 -6.45 14.94 -4.90
C GLY A 27 -5.70 14.48 -3.64
N GLY A 28 -6.41 14.24 -2.54
CA GLY A 28 -5.84 13.66 -1.32
C GLY A 28 -5.84 12.12 -1.29
N MET A 29 -6.63 11.47 -2.16
CA MET A 29 -6.77 10.00 -2.15
C MET A 29 -5.46 9.28 -2.50
N GLU A 30 -4.71 9.79 -3.48
CA GLU A 30 -3.39 9.25 -3.84
C GLU A 30 -2.41 9.23 -2.65
N VAL A 31 -2.41 10.29 -1.83
CA VAL A 31 -1.52 10.38 -0.65
C VAL A 31 -1.98 9.42 0.44
N SER A 32 -3.30 9.31 0.67
CA SER A 32 -3.83 8.34 1.64
C SER A 32 -3.62 6.89 1.21
N ASP A 33 -3.73 6.60 -0.08
CA ASP A 33 -3.54 5.26 -0.62
C ASP A 33 -2.06 4.86 -0.58
N ALA A 34 -1.14 5.80 -0.88
CA ALA A 34 0.29 5.58 -0.70
C ALA A 34 0.71 5.42 0.76
N GLN A 35 0.03 6.09 1.70
CA GLN A 35 0.23 5.89 3.14
C GLN A 35 -0.26 4.50 3.57
N ARG A 36 -1.48 4.12 3.17
CA ARG A 36 -2.06 2.81 3.46
C ARG A 36 -1.25 1.66 2.86
N LEU A 37 -0.71 1.83 1.65
CA LEU A 37 0.16 0.85 1.02
C LEU A 37 1.41 0.59 1.86
N ARG A 38 2.09 1.66 2.30
CA ARG A 38 3.29 1.54 3.15
C ARG A 38 3.00 0.85 4.49
N GLU A 39 1.85 1.15 5.09
CA GLU A 39 1.41 0.49 6.34
C GLU A 39 1.16 -1.00 6.13
N LEU A 40 0.47 -1.37 5.04
CA LEU A 40 0.22 -2.77 4.68
C LEU A 40 1.51 -3.52 4.37
N GLU A 41 2.46 -2.89 3.66
CA GLU A 41 3.77 -3.47 3.37
C GLU A 41 4.57 -3.73 4.67
N SER A 42 4.57 -2.78 5.59
CA SER A 42 5.22 -2.92 6.90
C SER A 42 4.61 -4.05 7.72
N GLU A 43 3.27 -4.11 7.80
CA GLU A 43 2.60 -5.17 8.55
C GLU A 43 2.83 -6.55 7.92
N ASN A 44 2.79 -6.64 6.59
CA ASN A 44 3.08 -7.89 5.87
C ASN A 44 4.51 -8.37 6.13
N ALA A 45 5.50 -7.46 6.12
CA ALA A 45 6.87 -7.80 6.46
C ALA A 45 7.00 -8.35 7.89
N LYS A 46 6.33 -7.72 8.85
CA LYS A 46 6.30 -8.19 10.25
C LYS A 46 5.64 -9.56 10.38
N LEU A 47 4.49 -9.77 9.75
CA LEU A 47 3.77 -11.04 9.77
C LEU A 47 4.60 -12.17 9.13
N LYS A 48 5.28 -11.91 8.00
CA LYS A 48 6.17 -12.89 7.37
C LYS A 48 7.33 -13.29 8.28
N LYS A 49 7.92 -12.34 9.01
CA LYS A 49 8.98 -12.63 9.99
C LYS A 49 8.46 -13.53 11.11
N LEU A 50 7.34 -13.17 11.73
CA LEU A 50 6.74 -13.96 12.80
C LEU A 50 6.36 -15.38 12.34
N LEU A 51 5.84 -15.50 11.11
CA LEU A 51 5.51 -16.80 10.53
C LEU A 51 6.76 -17.66 10.31
N ALA A 52 7.86 -17.06 9.84
CA ALA A 52 9.13 -17.78 9.67
C ALA A 52 9.69 -18.26 11.01
N GLU A 53 9.68 -17.41 12.04
CA GLU A 53 10.11 -17.76 13.41
C GLU A 53 9.27 -18.92 13.96
N ALA A 54 7.94 -18.83 13.87
CA ALA A 54 7.05 -19.89 14.32
C ALA A 54 7.28 -21.22 13.57
N HIS A 55 7.54 -21.17 12.27
CA HIS A 55 7.88 -22.38 11.50
C HIS A 55 9.20 -23.01 11.93
N LEU A 56 10.21 -22.19 12.25
CA LEU A 56 11.49 -22.68 12.78
C LEU A 56 11.30 -23.37 14.14
N ASP A 57 10.51 -22.77 15.04
CA ASP A 57 10.19 -23.36 16.35
C ASP A 57 9.46 -24.69 16.20
N ILE A 58 8.44 -24.73 15.33
CA ILE A 58 7.71 -25.98 15.02
C ILE A 58 8.67 -27.04 14.46
N HIS A 59 9.58 -26.66 13.57
CA HIS A 59 10.55 -27.59 13.00
C HIS A 59 11.53 -28.11 14.07
N ALA A 60 12.05 -27.24 14.93
CA ALA A 60 12.93 -27.62 16.03
C ALA A 60 12.22 -28.59 17.00
N LEU A 61 10.98 -28.28 17.39
CA LEU A 61 10.17 -29.14 18.24
C LEU A 61 9.93 -30.51 17.57
N LYS A 62 9.57 -30.54 16.29
CA LYS A 62 9.40 -31.80 15.55
C LYS A 62 10.71 -32.59 15.40
N GLY A 63 11.86 -31.93 15.31
CA GLY A 63 13.17 -32.59 15.27
C GLY A 63 13.56 -33.22 16.60
N VAL A 64 13.22 -32.57 17.72
CA VAL A 64 13.52 -33.04 19.09
C VAL A 64 12.52 -34.11 19.55
N PHE A 65 11.23 -33.96 19.20
CA PHE A 65 10.15 -34.88 19.60
C PHE A 65 9.72 -35.86 18.50
N GLY A 66 10.39 -35.82 17.34
CA GLY A 66 10.20 -36.77 16.24
C GLY A 66 10.65 -38.15 16.66
N VAL A 67 9.72 -38.93 17.20
CA VAL A 67 9.90 -40.33 17.60
C VAL A 67 10.52 -41.11 16.45
N LYS A 68 11.79 -41.53 16.62
CA LYS A 68 12.34 -42.65 15.86
C LYS A 68 11.53 -43.88 16.27
N ARG A 69 10.63 -44.33 15.40
CA ARG A 69 10.10 -45.69 15.44
C ARG A 69 11.18 -46.69 15.04
#